data_AF-A0AAD3QXW6-F1
#
_entry.id   AF-A0AAD3QXW6-F1
#
_cell.length_a   1.000
_cell.length_b   1.000
_cell.length_c   1.000
_cell.angle_alpha   90.00
_cell.angle_beta   90.00
_cell.angle_gamma   90.00
#
_symmetry.space_group_name_H-M   'P 1'
#
loop_
_entity.id
_entity.type
_entity.pdbx_description
1 polymer ?
#
loop_
_entity_poly.entity_id
_entity_poly.type
_entity_poly.pdbx_seq_one_letter_code
_entity_poly.pdbx_strand_id
1 'polypeptide(L)'
;MLKKMEQAKKKAEAVVNTVDISEREKMAQLKSIYKKAGLGKEKREVTYVVTKKGAGKKVRRPPGVKGVFKVVDSRMKKDMRGMQRKEQHAKGGKGKGGKGKGRASKGGKGGVKGGKGRKGK
;
A
#
# COMPACT_ATOMS: atom_id res chain seq x y z
N MET A 1 15.67 -6.02 -7.88
CA MET A 1 16.91 -6.00 -7.08
C MET A 1 18.12 -6.03 -8.00
N LEU A 2 18.17 -6.95 -8.97
CA LEU A 2 19.27 -7.12 -9.92
C LEU A 2 19.72 -5.81 -10.62
N LYS A 3 18.80 -5.08 -11.28
CA LYS A 3 19.12 -3.81 -11.94
C LYS A 3 19.74 -2.74 -11.04
N LYS A 4 19.38 -2.69 -9.74
CA LYS A 4 19.96 -1.72 -8.79
C LYS A 4 21.37 -2.12 -8.35
N MET A 5 21.64 -3.42 -8.27
CA MET A 5 22.95 -3.95 -7.92
C MET A 5 23.94 -3.78 -9.07
N GLU A 6 23.51 -4.02 -10.31
CA GLU A 6 24.33 -3.76 -11.50
C GLU A 6 24.69 -2.28 -11.64
N GLN A 7 23.72 -1.39 -11.42
CA GLN A 7 23.98 0.07 -11.39
C GLN A 7 24.91 0.46 -10.24
N ALA A 8 24.82 -0.20 -9.09
CA ALA A 8 25.71 0.04 -7.97
C ALA A 8 27.15 -0.42 -8.28
N LYS A 9 27.32 -1.57 -8.94
CA LYS A 9 28.62 -2.06 -9.41
C LYS A 9 29.27 -1.07 -10.39
N LYS A 10 28.54 -0.66 -11.43
CA LYS A 10 29.05 0.35 -12.40
C LYS A 10 29.44 1.68 -11.74
N LYS A 11 28.67 2.13 -10.74
CA LYS A 11 28.99 3.35 -9.97
C LYS A 11 30.17 3.16 -9.03
N ALA A 12 30.33 1.98 -8.45
CA ALA A 12 31.47 1.64 -7.60
C ALA A 12 32.77 1.63 -8.42
N GLU A 13 32.75 1.02 -9.60
CA GLU A 13 33.89 1.02 -10.54
C GLU A 13 34.30 2.45 -10.92
N ALA A 14 33.33 3.32 -11.24
CA ALA A 14 33.61 4.71 -11.54
C ALA A 14 34.28 5.47 -10.38
N VAL A 15 33.84 5.24 -9.12
CA VAL A 15 34.41 5.88 -7.92
C VAL A 15 35.81 5.35 -7.58
N VAL A 16 36.13 4.10 -7.91
CA VAL A 16 37.48 3.55 -7.70
C VAL A 16 38.47 4.17 -8.67
N ASN A 17 38.05 4.37 -9.92
CA ASN A 17 38.88 4.87 -11.01
C ASN A 17 39.17 6.38 -10.95
N THR A 18 38.48 7.16 -10.11
CA THR A 18 38.83 8.57 -9.90
C THR A 18 40.12 8.70 -9.09
N VAL A 19 41.16 9.31 -9.67
CA VAL A 19 42.50 9.44 -9.05
C VAL A 19 42.55 10.63 -8.06
N ASP A 20 41.76 11.67 -8.29
CA ASP A 20 41.82 12.94 -7.52
C ASP A 20 41.16 12.91 -6.13
N ILE A 21 40.71 11.73 -5.67
CA ILE A 21 39.93 11.58 -4.43
C ILE A 21 40.72 10.78 -3.40
N SER A 22 40.70 11.23 -2.14
CA SER A 22 41.34 10.52 -1.03
C SER A 22 40.66 9.16 -0.77
N GLU A 23 41.41 8.17 -0.29
CA GLU A 23 40.87 6.82 -0.01
C GLU A 23 39.68 6.83 0.96
N ARG A 24 39.72 7.75 1.93
CA ARG A 24 38.64 7.94 2.92
C ARG A 24 37.33 8.35 2.26
N GLU A 25 37.40 9.23 1.26
CA GLU A 25 36.24 9.71 0.53
C GLU A 25 35.73 8.66 -0.46
N LYS A 26 36.62 7.92 -1.12
CA LYS A 26 36.24 6.75 -1.95
C LYS A 26 35.41 5.75 -1.13
N MET A 27 35.86 5.43 0.08
CA MET A 27 35.15 4.52 0.98
C MET A 27 33.79 5.06 1.44
N ALA A 28 33.68 6.36 1.71
CA ALA A 28 32.41 6.99 2.06
C ALA A 28 31.40 6.94 0.90
N GLN A 29 31.88 7.21 -0.32
CA GLN A 29 31.06 7.15 -1.53
C GLN A 29 30.61 5.71 -1.85
N LEU A 30 31.50 4.73 -1.77
CA LEU A 30 31.18 3.31 -1.93
C LEU A 30 30.12 2.84 -0.92
N LYS A 31 30.29 3.16 0.37
CA LYS A 31 29.29 2.87 1.41
C LYS A 31 27.93 3.49 1.07
N SER A 32 27.91 4.71 0.53
CA SER A 32 26.67 5.38 0.13
C SER A 32 25.99 4.69 -1.07
N ILE A 33 26.76 4.20 -2.04
CA ILE A 33 26.26 3.50 -3.24
C ILE A 33 25.59 2.19 -2.82
N TYR A 34 26.23 1.38 -1.97
CA TYR A 34 25.66 0.12 -1.50
C TYR A 34 24.44 0.33 -0.59
N LYS A 35 24.45 1.37 0.26
CA LYS A 35 23.29 1.75 1.08
C LYS A 35 22.08 2.17 0.23
N LYS A 36 22.30 2.84 -0.90
CA LYS A 36 21.27 3.20 -1.88
C LYS A 36 20.77 1.99 -2.67
N ALA A 37 21.63 1.03 -2.97
CA ALA A 37 21.28 -0.23 -3.62
C ALA A 37 20.38 -1.12 -2.74
N GLY A 38 20.35 -0.87 -1.43
CA GLY A 38 19.48 -1.55 -0.46
C GLY A 38 20.14 -2.73 0.24
N LEU A 39 21.45 -2.90 0.08
CA LEU A 39 22.24 -3.80 0.92
C LEU A 39 22.12 -3.35 2.39
N GLY A 40 21.56 -4.21 3.24
CA GLY A 40 21.38 -3.96 4.67
C GLY A 40 20.04 -3.33 5.08
N LYS A 41 19.10 -3.11 4.15
CA LYS A 41 17.72 -2.75 4.49
C LYS A 41 16.79 -3.94 4.27
N GLU A 42 16.81 -4.89 5.20
CA GLU A 42 15.69 -5.81 5.31
C GLU A 42 14.42 -4.99 5.56
N LYS A 43 13.39 -5.26 4.77
CA LYS A 43 12.09 -4.64 4.99
C LYS A 43 11.60 -5.14 6.33
N ARG A 44 11.62 -4.28 7.34
CA ARG A 44 11.03 -4.58 8.65
C ARG A 44 9.60 -5.04 8.40
N GLU A 45 9.31 -6.29 8.73
CA GLU A 45 7.97 -6.84 8.64
C GLU A 45 7.11 -6.11 9.66
N VAL A 46 6.14 -5.35 9.17
CA VAL A 46 5.22 -4.60 10.03
C VAL A 46 3.97 -5.43 10.22
N THR A 47 3.77 -5.95 11.43
CA THR A 47 2.53 -6.67 11.78
C THR A 47 1.39 -5.69 11.98
N TYR A 48 0.26 -5.92 11.32
CA TYR A 48 -0.93 -5.09 11.46
C TYR A 48 -1.82 -5.64 12.55
N VAL A 49 -2.08 -4.85 13.59
CA VAL A 49 -2.93 -5.23 14.72
C VAL A 49 -4.23 -4.45 14.65
N VAL A 50 -5.35 -5.16 14.59
CA VAL A 50 -6.68 -4.53 14.57
C VAL A 50 -7.16 -4.29 16.00
N THR A 51 -7.55 -3.07 16.32
CA THR A 51 -8.06 -2.72 17.66
C THR A 51 -9.51 -2.26 17.63
N LYS A 52 -10.17 -2.32 18.79
CA LYS A 52 -11.51 -1.78 18.99
C LYS A 52 -11.47 -0.24 18.95
N LYS A 53 -12.59 0.35 18.56
CA LYS A 53 -12.80 1.80 18.49
C LYS A 53 -12.38 2.47 19.81
N GLY A 54 -11.54 3.51 19.72
CA GLY A 54 -11.13 4.31 20.89
C GLY A 54 -9.79 3.92 21.53
N ALA A 55 -9.15 2.83 21.09
CA ALA A 55 -7.83 2.43 21.62
C ALA A 55 -6.67 3.39 21.23
N GLY A 56 -6.91 4.32 20.29
CA GLY A 56 -5.94 5.31 19.86
C GLY A 56 -4.69 4.71 19.17
N LYS A 57 -3.69 5.56 18.89
CA LYS A 57 -2.41 5.14 18.29
C LYS A 57 -1.43 4.58 19.33
N LYS A 58 -1.64 4.90 20.61
CA LYS A 58 -0.79 4.50 21.75
C LYS A 58 -1.46 3.33 22.46
N VAL A 59 -1.22 2.13 21.96
CA VAL A 59 -1.72 0.89 22.56
C VAL A 59 -0.55 0.13 23.16
N ARG A 60 -0.75 -0.49 24.32
CA ARG A 60 0.24 -1.40 24.90
C ARG A 60 0.59 -2.49 23.88
N ARG A 61 1.86 -2.91 23.87
CA ARG A 61 2.34 -3.97 22.97
C ARG A 61 1.46 -5.22 23.13
N PRO A 62 0.79 -5.70 22.06
CA PRO A 62 -0.05 -6.88 22.12
C PRO A 62 0.77 -8.13 22.44
N PRO A 63 0.21 -9.10 23.19
CA PRO A 63 0.87 -10.38 23.40
C PRO A 63 1.08 -11.10 22.06
N GLY A 64 2.25 -11.70 21.86
CA GLY A 64 2.59 -12.45 20.65
C GLY A 64 3.11 -11.62 19.47
N VAL A 65 3.06 -10.28 19.53
CA VAL A 65 3.61 -9.43 18.45
C VAL A 65 5.04 -8.97 18.78
N LYS A 66 6.01 -9.67 18.19
CA LYS A 66 7.43 -9.30 18.24
C LYS A 66 7.75 -8.30 17.12
N GLY A 67 8.63 -7.32 17.39
CA GLY A 67 9.06 -6.35 16.38
C GLY A 67 8.15 -5.12 16.21
N VAL A 68 8.14 -4.54 15.02
CA VAL A 68 7.41 -3.29 14.71
C VAL A 68 5.97 -3.64 14.34
N PHE A 69 4.99 -2.97 14.98
CA PHE A 69 3.58 -3.17 14.66
C PHE A 69 2.88 -1.86 14.34
N LYS A 70 1.90 -1.93 13.44
CA LYS A 70 1.01 -0.81 13.11
C LYS A 70 -0.38 -1.14 13.62
N VAL A 71 -0.88 -0.29 14.51
CA VAL A 71 -2.26 -0.37 14.99
C VAL A 71 -3.19 0.19 13.91
N VAL A 72 -4.22 -0.58 13.57
CA VAL A 72 -5.26 -0.18 12.62
C VAL A 72 -6.63 -0.34 13.28
N ASP A 73 -7.44 0.72 13.28
CA ASP A 73 -8.88 0.60 13.60
C ASP A 73 -9.64 0.20 12.31
N SER A 74 -10.74 -0.53 12.47
CA SER A 74 -11.75 -0.78 11.44
C SER A 74 -12.13 0.45 10.59
N ARG A 75 -12.30 1.63 11.21
CA ARG A 75 -12.58 2.90 10.51
C ARG A 75 -11.38 3.37 9.70
N MET A 76 -10.20 3.42 10.33
CA MET A 76 -8.95 3.77 9.66
C MET A 76 -8.65 2.86 8.45
N LYS A 77 -8.96 1.56 8.53
CA LYS A 77 -8.86 0.63 7.40
C LYS A 77 -9.80 1.00 6.25
N LYS A 78 -11.03 1.41 6.57
CA LYS A 78 -12.02 1.84 5.58
C LYS A 78 -11.63 3.17 4.94
N ASP A 79 -11.17 4.13 5.74
CA ASP A 79 -10.78 5.47 5.27
C ASP A 79 -9.56 5.40 4.35
N MET A 80 -8.52 4.65 4.75
CA MET A 80 -7.35 4.41 3.90
C MET A 80 -7.71 3.68 2.60
N ARG A 81 -8.65 2.72 2.64
CA ARG A 81 -9.14 2.04 1.43
C ARG A 81 -9.89 3.01 0.51
N GLY A 82 -10.70 3.90 1.07
CA GLY A 82 -11.39 4.95 0.31
C GLY A 82 -10.41 5.91 -0.36
N MET A 83 -9.41 6.39 0.40
CA MET A 83 -8.35 7.25 -0.12
C MET A 83 -7.54 6.56 -1.22
N GLN A 84 -7.14 5.29 -1.03
CA GLN A 84 -6.42 4.52 -2.04
C GLN A 84 -7.23 4.35 -3.33
N ARG A 85 -8.54 4.09 -3.23
CA ARG A 85 -9.41 4.03 -4.42
C ARG A 85 -9.46 5.38 -5.12
N LYS A 86 -9.68 6.48 -4.38
CA LYS A 86 -9.69 7.84 -4.94
C LYS A 86 -8.35 8.18 -5.59
N GLU A 87 -7.23 7.85 -4.95
CA GLU A 87 -5.88 8.06 -5.47
C GLU A 87 -5.62 7.22 -6.73
N GLN A 88 -6.07 5.96 -6.78
CA GLN A 88 -5.98 5.13 -7.98
C GLN A 88 -6.83 5.71 -9.14
N HIS A 89 -8.04 6.19 -8.84
CA HIS A 89 -8.88 6.86 -9.83
C HIS A 89 -8.27 8.19 -10.31
N ALA A 90 -7.66 8.96 -9.40
CA ALA A 90 -7.01 10.23 -9.71
C ALA A 90 -5.68 10.06 -10.46
N LYS A 91 -4.91 9.00 -10.19
CA LYS A 91 -3.59 8.74 -10.80
C LYS A 91 -3.65 7.95 -12.11
N GLY A 92 -4.80 7.42 -12.52
CA GLY A 92 -4.86 6.63 -13.74
C GLY A 92 -6.23 6.06 -14.06
N GLY A 93 -7.13 6.91 -14.53
CA GLY A 93 -8.37 6.49 -15.22
C GLY A 93 -8.16 5.67 -16.50
N LYS A 94 -6.95 5.15 -16.78
CA LYS A 94 -6.69 4.15 -17.83
C LYS A 94 -5.67 3.12 -17.34
N GLY A 95 -6.14 1.90 -17.11
CA GLY A 95 -5.29 0.70 -17.15
C GLY A 95 -4.98 0.04 -15.80
N LYS A 96 -5.85 -0.85 -15.35
CA LYS A 96 -5.62 -2.32 -15.39
C LYS A 96 -6.71 -3.07 -14.61
N GLY A 97 -7.58 -3.75 -15.37
CA GLY A 97 -8.05 -5.10 -15.06
C GLY A 97 -8.94 -5.31 -13.84
N GLY A 98 -10.21 -4.90 -13.93
CA GLY A 98 -11.29 -5.47 -13.13
C GLY A 98 -12.29 -6.18 -14.03
N LYS A 99 -12.04 -7.45 -14.37
CA LYS A 99 -13.10 -8.35 -14.89
C LYS A 99 -14.18 -8.41 -13.82
N GLY A 100 -15.31 -7.75 -14.09
CA GLY A 100 -16.47 -7.71 -13.20
C GLY A 100 -17.73 -7.29 -13.96
N LYS A 101 -17.88 -7.75 -15.21
CA LYS A 101 -19.19 -7.76 -15.87
C LYS A 101 -19.86 -9.08 -15.49
N GLY A 102 -20.99 -8.99 -14.79
CA GLY A 102 -21.81 -10.14 -14.49
C GLY A 102 -22.69 -10.01 -13.25
N ARG A 103 -23.33 -8.86 -13.00
CA ARG A 103 -24.59 -8.90 -12.23
C ARG A 103 -25.70 -9.25 -13.20
N ALA A 104 -26.04 -10.53 -13.20
CA ALA A 104 -27.17 -11.08 -13.93
C ALA A 104 -28.45 -10.40 -13.46
N SER A 105 -29.11 -9.67 -14.36
CA SER A 105 -30.51 -9.29 -14.23
C SER A 105 -31.35 -10.42 -14.83
N LYS A 106 -31.84 -11.32 -13.98
CA LYS A 106 -33.03 -12.17 -14.21
C LYS A 106 -33.87 -11.95 -12.95
N GLY A 107 -35.04 -11.33 -13.00
CA GLY A 107 -36.21 -11.72 -13.78
C GLY A 107 -37.15 -12.50 -12.86
N GLY A 108 -38.18 -11.84 -12.33
CA GLY A 108 -39.22 -12.45 -11.49
C GLY A 108 -40.46 -11.55 -11.44
N LYS A 109 -41.46 -11.93 -12.24
CA LYS A 109 -42.81 -11.35 -12.32
C LYS A 109 -43.62 -11.62 -11.03
N GLY A 110 -44.50 -10.70 -10.67
CA GLY A 110 -45.65 -10.93 -9.79
C GLY A 110 -45.83 -9.77 -8.80
N GLY A 111 -46.93 -9.01 -8.74
CA GLY A 111 -48.21 -9.09 -9.42
C GLY A 111 -48.94 -7.75 -9.26
N VAL A 112 -49.84 -7.49 -10.20
CA VAL A 112 -50.71 -6.32 -10.28
C VAL A 112 -51.68 -6.31 -9.09
N LYS A 113 -51.82 -5.18 -8.38
CA LYS A 113 -53.02 -4.92 -7.57
C LYS A 113 -53.67 -3.64 -8.05
N GLY A 114 -54.76 -3.84 -8.79
CA GLY A 114 -55.56 -2.83 -9.46
C GLY A 114 -56.24 -1.85 -8.52
N GLY A 115 -56.58 -0.70 -9.09
CA GLY A 115 -57.32 0.36 -8.41
C GLY A 115 -58.78 0.00 -8.13
N LYS A 116 -59.33 0.68 -7.11
CA LYS A 116 -60.73 1.10 -7.05
C LYS A 116 -60.76 2.46 -6.35
N GLY A 117 -61.32 3.44 -7.04
CA GLY A 117 -61.58 4.76 -6.48
C GLY A 117 -62.91 4.84 -5.72
N ARG A 118 -63.04 5.99 -5.04
CA ARG A 118 -64.24 6.75 -4.65
C ARG A 118 -65.11 6.35 -3.44
N LYS A 119 -65.21 7.37 -2.55
CA LYS A 119 -66.37 8.01 -1.89
C LYS A 119 -66.96 7.46 -0.56
N GLY A 120 -67.21 8.42 0.34
CA GLY A 120 -68.15 8.39 1.48
C GLY A 120 -67.45 8.56 2.83
N LYS A 121 -67.83 9.45 3.75
CA LYS A 121 -69.01 10.31 3.97
C LYS A 121 -68.57 11.73 4.33
#